data_AF-A0A843CUQ1-F1
#
_entry.id   AF-A0A843CUQ1-F1
#
_cell.length_a   1.000
_cell.length_b   1.000
_cell.length_c   1.000
_cell.angle_alpha   90.00
_cell.angle_beta   90.00
_cell.angle_gamma   90.00
#
_symmetry.space_group_name_H-M   'P 1'
#
loop_
_entity.id
_entity.type
_entity.pdbx_description
1 polymer ?
#
loop_
_entity_poly.entity_id
_entity_poly.type
_entity_poly.pdbx_seq_one_letter_code
_entity_poly.pdbx_strand_id
1 'polypeptide(L)'
;AILNVSLEKGYAKTRDIAKELGVSPPSVVEMFIKLSKMGLIEYRKYEGVILKPEGREIATVIKYRHDTLMAFLKLIAVPEKLANDDACLMEHELNAKTIEQIHLFVNFLNEKGTANHILQDFDEFCIVKRSEAEKEQS
;
A
#
# COMPACT_ATOMS: atom_id res chain seq x y z
N ALA A 1 -3.66 -6.21 -4.42
CA ALA A 1 -3.42 -7.39 -5.28
C ALA A 1 -4.34 -7.50 -6.51
N ILE A 2 -5.64 -7.88 -6.39
CA ILE A 2 -6.50 -8.10 -7.59
C ILE A 2 -6.56 -6.87 -8.50
N LEU A 3 -6.78 -5.69 -7.91
CA LEU A 3 -6.80 -4.43 -8.65
C LEU A 3 -5.46 -4.14 -9.31
N ASN A 4 -4.34 -4.24 -8.57
CA ASN A 4 -2.99 -4.02 -9.09
C ASN A 4 -2.70 -4.87 -10.34
N VAL A 5 -2.88 -6.19 -10.22
CA VAL A 5 -2.62 -7.12 -11.33
C VAL A 5 -3.58 -6.89 -12.50
N SER A 6 -4.84 -6.57 -12.22
CA SER A 6 -5.82 -6.25 -13.26
C SER A 6 -5.49 -4.96 -14.02
N LEU A 7 -4.93 -3.95 -13.36
CA LEU A 7 -4.49 -2.72 -14.01
C LEU A 7 -3.29 -2.94 -14.94
N GLU A 8 -2.38 -3.86 -14.59
CA GLU A 8 -1.22 -4.19 -15.42
C GLU A 8 -1.57 -5.10 -16.61
N LYS A 9 -2.45 -6.10 -16.39
CA LYS A 9 -2.64 -7.23 -17.32
C LYS A 9 -4.07 -7.35 -17.88
N GLY A 10 -5.00 -6.53 -17.42
CA GLY A 10 -6.43 -6.60 -17.78
C GLY A 10 -7.22 -7.70 -17.07
N TYR A 11 -6.56 -8.77 -16.60
CA TYR A 11 -7.16 -9.85 -15.81
C TYR A 11 -6.17 -10.38 -14.77
N ALA A 12 -6.69 -10.93 -13.67
CA ALA A 12 -5.88 -11.45 -12.57
C ALA A 12 -5.96 -12.99 -12.50
N LYS A 13 -4.88 -13.69 -12.87
CA LYS A 13 -4.81 -15.16 -12.68
C LYS A 13 -4.43 -15.50 -11.23
N THR A 14 -4.90 -16.66 -10.76
CA THR A 14 -4.57 -17.18 -9.41
C THR A 14 -3.08 -17.18 -9.12
N ARG A 15 -2.24 -17.55 -10.10
CA ARG A 15 -0.78 -17.56 -9.94
C ARG A 15 -0.20 -16.17 -9.77
N ASP A 16 -0.72 -15.17 -10.49
CA ASP A 16 -0.26 -13.78 -10.38
C ASP A 16 -0.62 -13.23 -9.00
N ILE A 17 -1.84 -13.48 -8.52
CA ILE A 17 -2.28 -13.07 -7.19
C ILE A 17 -1.51 -13.78 -6.07
N ALA A 18 -1.22 -15.08 -6.23
CA ALA A 18 -0.41 -15.83 -5.27
C ALA A 18 0.99 -15.25 -5.15
N LYS A 19 1.61 -14.89 -6.28
CA LYS A 19 2.93 -14.25 -6.31
C LYS A 19 2.91 -12.87 -5.66
N GLU A 20 1.93 -12.03 -6.02
CA GLU A 20 1.75 -10.69 -5.47
C GLU A 20 1.58 -10.69 -3.95
N LEU A 21 0.81 -11.64 -3.42
CA LEU A 21 0.53 -11.74 -1.99
C LEU A 21 1.56 -12.57 -1.21
N GLY A 22 2.49 -13.26 -1.88
CA GLY A 22 3.42 -14.19 -1.23
C GLY A 22 2.73 -15.40 -0.56
N VAL A 23 1.56 -15.83 -1.06
CA VAL A 23 0.77 -16.93 -0.48
C VAL A 23 0.59 -18.09 -1.46
N SER A 24 0.09 -19.23 -0.97
CA SER A 24 -0.13 -20.41 -1.81
C SER A 24 -1.33 -20.23 -2.77
N PRO A 25 -1.32 -20.86 -3.97
CA PRO A 25 -2.48 -20.83 -4.87
C PRO A 25 -3.79 -21.34 -4.26
N PRO A 26 -3.81 -22.42 -3.43
CA PRO A 26 -5.01 -22.82 -2.70
C PRO A 26 -5.58 -21.70 -1.80
N SER A 27 -4.72 -20.99 -1.07
CA SER A 27 -5.14 -19.85 -0.22
C SER A 27 -5.83 -18.75 -1.04
N VAL A 28 -5.30 -18.45 -2.24
CA VAL A 28 -5.93 -17.50 -3.16
C VAL A 28 -7.30 -18.00 -3.65
N VAL A 29 -7.44 -19.29 -3.96
CA VAL A 29 -8.73 -19.87 -4.37
C VAL A 29 -9.77 -19.74 -3.25
N GLU A 30 -9.39 -20.01 -2.00
CA GLU A 30 -10.28 -19.80 -0.85
C GLU A 30 -10.70 -18.33 -0.69
N MET A 31 -9.77 -17.39 -0.86
CA MET A 31 -10.07 -15.95 -0.86
C MET A 31 -11.05 -15.59 -1.99
N PHE A 32 -10.83 -16.10 -3.20
CA PHE A 32 -11.73 -15.86 -4.32
C PHE A 32 -13.14 -16.40 -4.08
N ILE A 33 -13.27 -17.59 -3.48
CA ILE A 33 -14.59 -18.13 -3.14
C ILE A 33 -15.32 -17.20 -2.16
N LYS A 34 -14.63 -16.68 -1.13
CA LYS A 34 -15.22 -15.74 -0.16
C LYS A 34 -15.65 -14.43 -0.83
N LEU A 35 -14.75 -13.80 -1.60
CA LEU A 35 -15.04 -12.54 -2.30
C LEU A 35 -16.15 -12.69 -3.35
N SER A 36 -16.22 -13.84 -4.03
CA SER A 36 -17.28 -14.14 -5.00
C SER A 36 -18.64 -14.28 -4.32
N LYS A 37 -18.71 -14.91 -3.13
CA LYS A 37 -19.94 -15.00 -2.32
C LYS A 37 -20.41 -13.62 -1.83
N MET A 38 -19.47 -12.69 -1.61
CA MET A 38 -19.78 -11.30 -1.26
C MET A 38 -20.20 -10.45 -2.48
N GLY A 39 -20.19 -11.01 -3.69
CA GLY A 39 -20.56 -10.29 -4.90
C GLY A 39 -19.50 -9.27 -5.38
N LEU A 40 -18.27 -9.31 -4.86
CA LEU A 40 -17.22 -8.34 -5.18
C LEU A 40 -16.42 -8.71 -6.42
N ILE A 41 -16.41 -9.98 -6.78
CA ILE A 41 -15.67 -10.50 -7.93
C ILE A 41 -16.50 -11.50 -8.72
N GLU A 42 -16.10 -11.69 -9.98
CA GLU A 42 -16.43 -12.86 -10.77
C GLU A 42 -15.19 -13.75 -10.86
N TYR A 43 -15.25 -14.93 -10.23
CA TYR A 43 -14.19 -15.93 -10.29
C TYR A 43 -14.57 -17.05 -11.25
N ARG A 44 -13.71 -17.32 -12.23
CA ARG A 44 -13.85 -18.42 -13.17
C ARG A 44 -12.63 -19.33 -13.09
N LYS A 45 -12.88 -20.61 -12.85
CA LYS A 45 -11.82 -21.62 -12.73
C LYS A 45 -10.95 -21.60 -13.99
N TYR A 46 -9.63 -21.58 -13.82
CA TYR A 46 -8.61 -21.48 -14.89
C TYR A 46 -8.50 -20.13 -15.62
N GLU A 47 -9.57 -19.33 -15.66
CA GLU A 47 -9.57 -18.00 -16.30
C GLU A 47 -9.08 -16.90 -15.35
N GLY A 48 -9.28 -17.08 -14.04
CA GLY A 48 -8.85 -16.12 -13.02
C GLY A 48 -10.04 -15.34 -12.44
N VAL A 49 -9.78 -14.10 -12.04
CA VAL A 49 -10.75 -13.25 -11.36
C VAL A 49 -10.87 -11.88 -12.03
N ILE A 50 -12.10 -11.36 -12.07
CA ILE A 50 -12.43 -10.01 -12.50
C ILE A 50 -13.15 -9.30 -11.35
N LEU A 51 -12.80 -8.04 -11.10
CA LEU A 51 -13.53 -7.20 -10.14
C LEU A 51 -14.89 -6.81 -10.74
N LYS A 52 -15.95 -7.02 -9.96
CA LYS A 52 -17.24 -6.39 -10.23
C LYS A 52 -17.18 -4.90 -9.87
N PRO A 53 -18.13 -4.07 -10.34
CA PRO A 53 -18.12 -2.63 -10.06
C PRO A 53 -17.94 -2.31 -8.57
N GLU A 54 -18.68 -3.00 -7.69
CA GLU A 54 -18.64 -2.80 -6.24
C GLU A 54 -17.29 -3.21 -5.65
N GLY A 55 -16.74 -4.34 -6.11
CA GLY A 55 -15.40 -4.77 -5.70
C GLY A 55 -14.30 -3.81 -6.17
N ARG A 56 -14.48 -3.21 -7.35
CA ARG A 56 -13.54 -2.24 -7.89
C ARG A 56 -13.54 -0.95 -7.08
N GLU A 57 -14.70 -0.46 -6.68
CA GLU A 57 -14.83 0.72 -5.84
C GLU A 57 -14.09 0.52 -4.50
N ILE A 58 -14.38 -0.58 -3.80
CA ILE A 58 -13.72 -0.94 -2.53
C ILE A 58 -12.20 -1.07 -2.72
N ALA A 59 -11.77 -1.82 -3.74
CA ALA A 59 -10.34 -2.02 -4.00
C ALA A 59 -9.62 -0.70 -4.34
N THR A 60 -10.30 0.25 -4.98
CA THR A 60 -9.74 1.57 -5.30
C THR A 60 -9.57 2.41 -4.04
N VAL A 61 -10.53 2.38 -3.13
CA VAL A 61 -10.41 3.04 -1.82
C VAL A 61 -9.26 2.47 -1.02
N ILE A 62 -9.13 1.15 -0.95
CA ILE A 62 -8.02 0.47 -0.26
C ILE A 62 -6.69 0.91 -0.89
N LYS A 63 -6.56 0.78 -2.22
CA LYS A 63 -5.33 1.20 -2.93
C LYS A 63 -4.96 2.66 -2.66
N TYR A 64 -5.92 3.58 -2.69
CA TYR A 64 -5.68 4.99 -2.39
C TYR A 64 -5.12 5.20 -0.97
N ARG A 65 -5.63 4.43 0.00
CA ARG A 65 -5.18 4.48 1.40
C ARG A 65 -3.75 3.93 1.51
N HIS A 66 -3.47 2.76 0.93
CA HIS A 66 -2.11 2.20 0.85
C HIS A 66 -1.13 3.20 0.26
N ASP A 67 -1.42 3.72 -0.94
CA ASP A 67 -0.50 4.58 -1.69
C ASP A 67 -0.22 5.88 -0.92
N THR A 68 -1.24 6.45 -0.27
CA THR A 68 -1.09 7.64 0.58
C THR A 68 -0.17 7.36 1.78
N LEU A 69 -0.40 6.26 2.48
CA LEU A 69 0.38 5.89 3.67
C LEU A 69 1.81 5.51 3.29
N MET A 70 2.00 4.76 2.21
CA MET A 70 3.32 4.40 1.69
C MET A 70 4.11 5.66 1.30
N ALA A 71 3.48 6.61 0.59
CA ALA A 71 4.11 7.87 0.23
C ALA A 71 4.54 8.67 1.47
N PHE A 72 3.68 8.76 2.48
CA PHE A 72 4.00 9.42 3.73
C PHE A 72 5.13 8.73 4.50
N LEU A 73 5.09 7.40 4.64
CA LEU A 73 6.13 6.65 5.35
C LEU A 73 7.50 6.78 4.66
N LYS A 74 7.53 6.73 3.32
CA LYS A 74 8.75 7.02 2.55
C LYS A 74 9.24 8.45 2.77
N LEU A 75 8.33 9.40 2.88
CA LEU A 75 8.65 10.80 3.14
C LEU A 75 9.34 10.98 4.50
N ILE A 76 8.94 10.22 5.53
CA ILE A 76 9.62 10.23 6.83
C ILE A 76 10.78 9.22 6.92
N ALA A 77 11.41 8.91 5.78
CA ALA A 77 12.60 8.07 5.66
C ALA A 77 12.45 6.63 6.18
N VAL A 78 11.23 6.08 6.20
CA VAL A 78 11.01 4.66 6.46
C VAL A 78 11.48 3.86 5.25
N PRO A 79 12.30 2.79 5.42
CA PRO A 79 12.75 1.95 4.32
C PRO A 79 11.58 1.40 3.51
N GLU A 80 11.69 1.41 2.17
CA GLU A 80 10.58 1.11 1.26
C GLU A 80 9.84 -0.19 1.58
N LYS A 81 10.57 -1.26 1.92
CA LYS A 81 9.96 -2.54 2.29
C LYS A 81 9.08 -2.40 3.54
N LEU A 82 9.61 -1.77 4.60
CA LEU A 82 8.85 -1.55 5.84
C LEU A 82 7.69 -0.58 5.61
N ALA A 83 7.90 0.47 4.83
CA ALA A 83 6.85 1.42 4.48
C ALA A 83 5.67 0.73 3.77
N ASN A 84 5.96 -0.22 2.87
CA ASN A 84 4.93 -1.02 2.22
C ASN A 84 4.21 -1.95 3.21
N ASP A 85 4.95 -2.68 4.04
CA ASP A 85 4.37 -3.63 5.00
C ASP A 85 3.50 -2.88 6.05
N ASP A 86 3.97 -1.76 6.57
CA ASP A 86 3.24 -0.92 7.53
C ASP A 86 2.03 -0.23 6.89
N ALA A 87 2.14 0.25 5.65
CA ALA A 87 1.01 0.82 4.92
C ALA A 87 -0.12 -0.21 4.73
N CYS A 88 0.21 -1.47 4.42
CA CYS A 88 -0.76 -2.57 4.33
C CYS A 88 -1.48 -2.85 5.66
N LEU A 89 -0.81 -2.66 6.80
CA LEU A 89 -1.45 -2.81 8.11
C LEU A 89 -2.33 -1.60 8.44
N MET A 90 -1.80 -0.40 8.22
CA MET A 90 -2.45 0.86 8.57
C MET A 90 -3.68 1.16 7.70
N GLU A 91 -3.68 0.72 6.44
CA GLU A 91 -4.75 1.06 5.49
C GLU A 91 -6.13 0.54 5.92
N HIS A 92 -6.21 -0.51 6.74
CA HIS A 92 -7.47 -1.06 7.21
C HIS A 92 -7.92 -0.50 8.56
N GLU A 93 -7.00 0.02 9.37
CA GLU A 93 -7.26 0.40 10.76
C GLU A 93 -7.47 1.91 10.95
N LEU A 94 -6.87 2.74 10.09
CA LEU A 94 -6.93 4.19 10.28
C LEU A 94 -8.28 4.80 9.87
N ASN A 95 -8.67 5.89 10.54
CA ASN A 95 -9.85 6.64 10.14
C ASN A 95 -9.64 7.29 8.74
N ALA A 96 -10.70 7.35 7.94
CA ALA A 96 -10.65 8.02 6.62
C ALA A 96 -10.17 9.48 6.71
N LYS A 97 -10.57 10.22 7.75
CA LYS A 97 -10.13 11.61 7.98
C LYS A 97 -8.62 11.70 8.24
N THR A 98 -8.04 10.72 8.93
CA THR A 98 -6.59 10.69 9.18
C THR A 98 -5.84 10.51 7.88
N ILE A 99 -6.26 9.56 7.04
CA ILE A 99 -5.62 9.32 5.74
C ILE A 99 -5.79 10.50 4.80
N GLU A 100 -6.96 11.16 4.81
CA GLU A 100 -7.17 12.39 4.06
C GLU A 100 -6.21 13.50 4.47
N GLN A 101 -6.01 13.73 5.78
CA GLN A 101 -5.05 14.72 6.25
C GLN A 101 -3.60 14.38 5.88
N ILE A 102 -3.22 13.09 5.94
CA ILE A 102 -1.91 12.62 5.49
C ILE A 102 -1.75 12.89 3.98
N HIS A 103 -2.76 12.60 3.17
CA HIS A 103 -2.74 12.85 1.74
C HIS A 103 -2.51 14.33 1.43
N LEU A 104 -3.27 15.22 2.08
CA LEU A 104 -3.11 16.67 1.93
C LEU A 104 -1.72 17.14 2.34
N PHE A 105 -1.17 16.58 3.43
CA PHE A 105 0.18 16.91 3.87
C PHE A 105 1.25 16.49 2.86
N VAL A 106 1.17 15.27 2.33
CA VAL A 106 2.09 14.78 1.28
C VAL A 106 2.00 15.66 0.04
N ASN A 107 0.79 16.00 -0.43
CA ASN A 107 0.61 16.86 -1.59
C ASN A 107 1.15 18.27 -1.37
N PHE A 108 0.90 18.85 -0.18
CA PHE A 108 1.42 20.16 0.19
C PHE A 108 2.95 20.23 0.09
N LEU A 109 3.65 19.18 0.54
CA LEU A 109 5.11 19.13 0.45
C LEU A 109 5.60 19.02 -1.00
N ASN A 110 4.88 18.26 -1.84
CA ASN A 110 5.22 18.06 -3.25
C ASN A 110 4.99 19.31 -4.11
N GLU A 111 3.85 20.00 -3.94
CA GLU A 111 3.46 21.15 -4.77
C GLU A 111 4.42 22.34 -4.64
N LYS A 112 4.99 22.55 -3.45
CA LYS A 112 5.84 23.71 -3.18
C LYS A 112 7.30 23.51 -3.54
N GLY A 113 7.68 22.37 -4.13
CA GLY A 113 9.09 21.99 -4.33
C GLY A 113 9.91 21.95 -3.03
N THR A 114 9.23 22.07 -1.88
CA THR A 114 9.84 22.15 -0.55
C THR A 114 10.18 20.77 -0.02
N ALA A 115 9.51 19.72 -0.52
CA ALA A 115 9.80 18.34 -0.20
C ALA A 115 11.30 18.03 -0.32
N ASN A 116 11.95 18.35 -1.44
CA ASN A 116 13.34 17.94 -1.63
C ASN A 116 14.30 18.51 -0.57
N HIS A 117 14.17 19.79 -0.22
CA HIS A 117 15.03 20.40 0.80
C HIS A 117 14.67 19.92 2.21
N ILE A 118 13.38 19.90 2.57
CA ILE A 118 12.94 19.42 3.88
C ILE A 118 13.32 17.96 4.10
N LEU A 119 13.24 17.13 3.05
CA LEU A 119 13.60 15.72 3.13
C LEU A 119 15.10 15.52 3.31
N GLN A 120 15.92 16.31 2.60
CA GLN A 120 17.38 16.31 2.81
C GLN A 120 17.73 16.72 4.24
N ASP A 121 17.14 17.82 4.72
CA ASP A 121 17.36 18.30 6.08
C ASP A 121 16.93 17.26 7.13
N PHE A 122 15.81 16.56 6.88
CA PHE A 122 15.31 15.51 7.76
C PHE A 122 16.20 14.27 7.76
N ASP A 123 16.69 13.84 6.59
CA ASP A 123 17.62 12.72 6.48
C ASP A 123 18.94 13.02 7.21
N GLU A 124 19.49 14.22 7.03
CA GLU A 124 20.68 14.67 7.75
C GLU A 124 20.45 14.68 9.28
N PHE A 125 19.30 15.21 9.70
CA PHE A 125 18.89 15.19 11.12
C PHE A 125 18.84 13.76 11.67
N CYS A 126 18.25 12.81 10.94
CA CYS A 126 18.19 11.41 11.35
C CYS A 126 19.58 10.77 11.48
N ILE A 127 20.50 11.05 10.56
CA ILE A 127 21.88 10.54 10.61
C ILE A 127 22.59 11.05 11.86
N VAL A 128 22.54 12.36 12.10
CA VAL A 128 23.19 12.98 13.27
C VAL A 128 22.64 12.37 14.56
N LYS A 129 21.31 12.31 14.72
CA LYS A 129 20.67 11.82 15.95
C LYS A 129 20.95 10.34 16.24
N ARG A 130 21.04 9.50 15.20
CA ARG A 130 21.41 8.08 15.38
C ARG A 130 22.87 7.93 15.83
N SER A 131 23.78 8.72 15.26
CA SER A 131 25.21 8.69 15.63
C SER A 131 25.47 9.19 17.06
N GLU A 132 24.68 10.15 17.54
CA GLU A 132 24.72 10.63 18.93
C GLU A 132 24.28 9.53 19.90
N ALA A 133 23.15 8.85 19.60
CA ALA A 133 22.63 7.77 20.44
C ALA A 133 23.58 6.57 20.55
N GLU A 134 24.33 6.24 19.49
CA GLU A 134 25.33 5.17 19.50
C GLU A 134 26.55 5.51 20.40
N LYS A 135 26.95 6.78 20.45
CA LYS A 135 28.07 7.24 21.31
C LYS A 135 27.71 7.30 22.78
N GLU A 136 26.44 7.58 23.11
CA GLU A 136 25.96 7.59 24.50
C GLU A 136 25.79 6.18 25.09
N GLN A 137 25.79 5.14 24.25
CA GLN A 137 25.67 3.73 24.65
C GLN A 137 27.01 2.98 24.71
N SER A 138 28.13 3.62 24.36
CA SER A 138 29.49 3.05 24.39
C SER A 138 30.34 3.64 25.51
#